data_AF-A0ABD2WT83-F1
#
_entry.id   AF-A0ABD2WT83-F1
#
_cell.length_a   1.000
_cell.length_b   1.000
_cell.length_c   1.000
_cell.angle_alpha   90.00
_cell.angle_beta   90.00
_cell.angle_gamma   90.00
#
_symmetry.space_group_name_H-M   'P 1'
#
loop_
_entity.id
_entity.type
_entity.pdbx_description
1 polymer ?
#
loop_
_entity_poly.entity_id
_entity_poly.type
_entity_poly.pdbx_seq_one_letter_code
_entity_poly.pdbx_strand_id
1 'polypeptide(L)'
;MRLTFDKVPGSCNLHRCKICGKHVTHIRNHYHVHYPGRFECPLCRATYTRSDNLRTHFKFKHSAESEKNADTKDHANAQLQLAATAHNDTMNTLS
;
A
#
# COMPACT_ATOMS: atom_id res chain seq x y z
N MET A 1 -0.17 -3.86 -4.74
CA MET A 1 -0.25 -2.75 -5.73
C MET A 1 -0.03 -3.18 -7.19
N ARG A 2 0.59 -4.33 -7.49
CA ARG A 2 0.90 -4.76 -8.89
C ARG A 2 -0.33 -5.21 -9.71
N LEU A 3 -1.51 -5.36 -9.09
CA LEU A 3 -2.71 -5.90 -9.73
C LEU A 3 -3.63 -4.83 -10.36
N THR A 4 -3.49 -3.55 -10.00
CA THR A 4 -4.40 -2.48 -10.45
C THR A 4 -3.94 -1.77 -11.72
N PHE A 5 -2.77 -2.10 -12.24
CA PHE A 5 -2.18 -1.48 -13.42
C PHE A 5 -1.61 -2.55 -14.36
N ASP A 6 -1.91 -2.43 -15.65
CA ASP A 6 -1.27 -3.24 -16.71
C ASP A 6 -0.18 -2.42 -17.40
N LYS A 7 0.93 -3.07 -17.76
CA LYS A 7 2.00 -2.44 -18.56
C LYS A 7 1.57 -2.40 -20.02
N VAL A 8 1.68 -1.23 -20.64
CA VAL A 8 1.35 -1.07 -22.06
C VAL A 8 2.53 -1.55 -22.92
N PRO A 9 2.33 -2.50 -23.86
CA PRO A 9 3.37 -2.90 -24.80
C PRO A 9 3.70 -1.73 -25.73
N GLY A 10 4.99 -1.50 -26.00
CA GLY A 10 5.47 -0.37 -26.81
C GLY A 10 5.76 0.92 -26.04
N SER A 11 5.54 0.95 -24.71
CA SER A 11 5.95 2.07 -23.85
C SER A 11 6.64 1.54 -22.60
N CYS A 12 7.82 2.06 -22.29
CA CYS A 12 8.63 1.62 -21.16
C CYS A 12 8.09 2.11 -19.80
N ASN A 13 7.38 3.24 -19.79
CA ASN A 13 6.91 3.89 -18.56
C ASN A 13 5.39 4.10 -18.50
N LEU A 14 4.62 3.59 -19.47
CA LEU A 14 3.17 3.81 -19.52
C LEU A 14 2.41 2.60 -18.96
N HIS A 15 1.49 2.87 -18.05
CA HIS A 15 0.65 1.88 -17.41
C HIS A 15 -0.82 2.24 -17.55
N ARG A 16 -1.66 1.25 -17.85
CA ARG A 16 -3.11 1.39 -17.91
C ARG A 16 -3.72 1.06 -16.54
N CYS A 17 -4.46 1.99 -15.95
CA CYS A 17 -5.21 1.74 -14.74
C CYS A 17 -6.42 0.84 -15.03
N LYS A 18 -6.59 -0.26 -14.28
CA LYS A 18 -7.76 -1.15 -14.42
C LYS A 18 -9.04 -0.56 -13.84
N ILE A 19 -8.94 0.42 -12.96
CA ILE A 19 -10.10 1.01 -12.25
C ILE A 19 -10.79 2.06 -13.12
N CYS A 20 -10.02 2.96 -13.75
CA CYS A 20 -10.58 4.03 -14.59
C CYS A 20 -10.18 3.96 -16.06
N GLY A 21 -9.37 2.99 -16.46
CA GLY A 21 -8.92 2.83 -17.85
C GLY A 21 -7.86 3.84 -18.32
N LYS A 22 -7.47 4.82 -17.49
CA LYS A 22 -6.53 5.88 -17.88
C LYS A 22 -5.10 5.35 -18.00
N HIS A 23 -4.37 5.88 -18.98
CA HIS A 23 -2.95 5.66 -19.14
C HIS A 23 -2.16 6.67 -18.31
N VAL A 24 -1.26 6.18 -17.46
CA VAL A 24 -0.49 6.98 -16.51
C VAL A 24 0.95 6.51 -16.45
N THR A 25 1.87 7.45 -16.26
CA THR A 25 3.30 7.16 -16.08
C THR A 25 3.65 6.96 -14.60
N HIS A 26 3.03 7.74 -13.71
CA HIS A 26 3.26 7.68 -12.28
C HIS A 26 2.16 6.90 -11.56
N ILE A 27 2.28 5.56 -11.60
CA ILE A 27 1.29 4.65 -10.98
C ILE A 27 1.11 4.88 -9.47
N ARG A 28 2.18 5.25 -8.75
CA ARG A 28 2.12 5.51 -7.29
C ARG A 28 1.25 6.74 -6.98
N ASN A 29 1.44 7.83 -7.72
CA ASN A 29 0.63 9.03 -7.52
C ASN A 29 -0.82 8.79 -7.95
N HIS A 30 -1.02 8.07 -9.05
CA HIS A 30 -2.36 7.73 -9.52
C HIS A 30 -3.12 6.82 -8.55
N TYR A 31 -2.44 5.93 -7.83
CA TYR A 31 -3.06 5.06 -6.83
C TYR A 31 -3.88 5.86 -5.80
N HIS A 32 -3.37 7.03 -5.37
CA HIS A 32 -4.05 7.88 -4.40
C HIS A 32 -5.33 8.54 -4.90
N VAL A 33 -5.57 8.57 -6.22
CA VAL A 33 -6.85 9.04 -6.81
C VAL A 33 -7.97 8.05 -6.50
N HIS A 34 -7.67 6.75 -6.49
CA HIS A 34 -8.64 5.69 -6.21
C HIS A 34 -8.69 5.30 -4.74
N TYR A 35 -7.54 5.36 -4.08
CA TYR A 35 -7.40 5.03 -2.66
C TYR A 35 -6.80 6.24 -1.95
N PRO A 36 -7.58 7.32 -1.77
CA PRO A 36 -7.14 8.42 -0.93
C PRO A 36 -6.93 7.86 0.48
N GLY A 37 -5.66 7.81 0.92
CA GLY A 37 -5.35 7.37 2.28
C GLY A 37 -6.03 8.31 3.27
N ARG A 38 -6.51 7.80 4.40
CA ARG A 38 -7.02 8.64 5.48
C ARG A 38 -5.92 8.83 6.51
N PHE A 39 -5.30 10.00 6.49
CA PHE A 39 -4.30 10.40 7.47
C PHE A 39 -4.98 11.32 8.47
N GLU A 40 -5.36 10.77 9.62
CA GLU A 40 -6.02 11.51 10.69
C GLU A 40 -4.97 12.13 11.63
N CYS A 41 -5.15 13.40 11.96
CA CYS A 41 -4.37 14.05 13.01
C CYS A 41 -4.84 13.56 14.39
N PRO A 42 -3.97 12.99 15.25
CA PRO A 42 -4.38 12.52 16.56
C PRO A 42 -4.85 13.63 17.52
N LEU A 43 -4.44 14.88 17.28
CA LEU A 43 -4.73 16.01 18.18
C LEU A 43 -6.05 16.72 17.85
N CYS A 44 -6.36 16.87 16.56
CA CYS A 44 -7.57 17.59 16.12
C CYS A 44 -8.50 16.76 15.22
N ARG A 45 -8.16 15.50 14.95
CA ARG A 45 -8.92 14.55 14.13
C ARG A 45 -9.18 15.02 12.70
N ALA A 46 -8.44 16.03 12.25
CA ALA A 46 -8.46 16.48 10.86
C ALA A 46 -7.96 15.36 9.95
N THR A 47 -8.74 15.02 8.92
CA THR A 47 -8.42 13.94 7.98
C THR A 47 -7.83 14.50 6.69
N TYR A 48 -6.69 13.97 6.29
CA TYR A 48 -5.99 14.34 5.06
C TYR A 48 -5.87 13.15 4.12
N THR A 49 -5.82 13.43 2.82
CA THR A 49 -5.68 12.39 1.77
C THR A 49 -4.24 11.95 1.53
N ARG A 50 -3.27 12.70 2.06
CA ARG A 50 -1.83 12.49 1.88
C ARG A 50 -1.06 12.74 3.18
N SER A 51 0.03 12.02 3.37
CA SER A 51 0.86 12.09 4.59
C SER A 51 1.69 13.36 4.71
N ASP A 52 2.12 13.94 3.59
CA ASP A 52 2.82 15.23 3.56
C ASP A 52 1.92 16.38 4.00
N ASN A 53 0.65 16.35 3.61
CA ASN A 53 -0.35 17.31 4.07
C ASN A 53 -0.62 17.19 5.58
N LEU A 54 -0.66 15.96 6.12
CA LEU A 54 -0.77 15.78 7.57
C LEU A 54 0.47 16.33 8.29
N ARG A 55 1.67 16.07 7.76
CA ARG A 55 2.93 16.55 8.35
C ARG A 55 3.02 18.08 8.38
N THR A 56 2.66 18.75 7.29
CA THR A 56 2.61 20.21 7.25
C THR A 56 1.55 20.75 8.20
N HIS A 57 0.35 20.18 8.19
CA HIS A 57 -0.69 20.52 9.17
C HIS A 57 -0.18 20.41 10.61
N PHE A 58 0.47 19.30 10.96
CA PHE A 58 1.00 19.06 12.30
C PHE A 58 2.05 20.12 12.66
N LYS A 59 2.97 20.44 11.74
CA LYS A 59 3.99 21.46 11.95
C LYS A 59 3.42 22.87 12.14
N PHE A 60 2.38 23.23 11.39
CA PHE A 60 1.80 24.59 11.46
C PHE A 60 0.76 24.76 12.58
N LYS A 61 -0.01 23.72 12.88
CA LYS A 61 -1.13 23.78 13.84
C LYS A 61 -0.79 23.19 15.20
N HIS A 62 0.19 22.29 15.26
CA HIS A 62 0.59 21.54 16.45
C HIS A 62 2.12 21.63 16.69
N SER A 63 2.77 22.71 16.22
CA SER A 63 4.22 22.97 16.26
C SER A 63 4.88 22.69 17.62
N ALA A 64 4.13 22.82 18.73
CA ALA A 64 4.62 22.60 20.08
C ALA A 64 4.87 21.12 20.44
N GLU A 65 4.37 20.14 19.68
CA GLU A 65 4.47 18.70 19.98
C GLU A 65 5.22 17.90 18.90
N SER A 66 6.17 18.53 18.21
CA SER A 66 6.76 18.00 16.96
C SER A 66 7.67 16.75 17.07
N GLU A 67 7.85 16.16 18.25
CA GLU A 67 8.88 15.12 18.46
C GLU A 67 8.37 13.67 18.54
N LYS A 68 7.06 13.40 18.48
CA LYS A 68 6.57 12.02 18.64
C LYS A 68 5.50 11.68 17.63
N ASN A 69 5.93 11.13 16.49
CA ASN A 69 5.41 9.87 15.93
C ASN A 69 5.74 9.79 14.43
N ALA A 70 6.95 9.34 14.15
CA ALA A 70 7.33 8.80 12.85
C ALA A 70 7.42 7.27 12.98
N ASP A 71 6.31 6.59 13.25
CA ASP A 71 6.28 5.13 13.18
C ASP A 71 5.06 4.69 12.36
N THR A 72 5.24 4.69 11.05
CA THR A 72 4.38 3.97 10.12
C THR A 72 4.56 2.48 10.37
N LYS A 73 3.78 1.91 11.29
CA LYS A 73 3.61 0.46 11.39
C LYS A 73 2.63 -0.02 10.33
N ASP A 74 3.13 -0.11 9.10
CA ASP A 74 2.64 -1.06 8.12
C ASP A 74 2.97 -2.48 8.61
N HIS A 75 2.19 -3.01 9.57
CA HIS A 75 2.17 -4.44 9.88
C HIS A 75 0.89 -5.06 9.33
N ALA A 76 0.82 -5.20 8.01
CA ALA A 76 -0.01 -6.21 7.38
C ALA A 76 0.88 -7.41 7.03
N ASN A 77 1.38 -8.10 8.06
CA ASN A 77 1.84 -9.48 7.90
C ASN A 77 0.58 -10.36 7.82
N ALA A 78 0.12 -10.62 6.60
CA ALA A 78 -0.85 -11.66 6.32
C ALA A 78 -0.19 -12.67 5.38
N GLN A 79 0.62 -13.56 5.94
CA GLN A 79 1.17 -14.71 5.23
C GLN A 79 0.41 -15.96 5.69
N LEU A 80 -0.75 -16.19 5.07
CA LEU A 80 -1.43 -17.48 5.11
C LEU A 80 -0.78 -18.36 4.04
N GLN A 81 0.04 -19.34 4.45
CA GLN A 81 0.52 -20.40 3.55
C GLN A 81 -0.32 -21.67 3.77
N LEU A 82 -1.39 -21.78 3.00
CA LEU A 82 -2.02 -23.06 2.70
C LEU A 82 -1.23 -23.70 1.55
N ALA A 83 -0.24 -24.52 1.88
CA ALA A 83 0.39 -25.41 0.91
C ALA A 83 -0.29 -26.77 1.01
N ALA A 84 -1.33 -26.95 0.21
CA ALA A 84 -1.77 -28.26 -0.22
C ALA A 84 -0.68 -28.84 -1.14
N THR A 85 0.11 -29.77 -0.63
CA THR A 85 0.84 -30.73 -1.47
C THR A 85 0.56 -32.12 -0.94
N ALA A 86 -0.41 -32.77 -1.59
CA ALA A 86 -0.58 -34.20 -1.52
C ALA A 86 0.72 -34.88 -1.96
N HIS A 87 1.31 -35.67 -1.07
CA HIS A 87 2.19 -36.77 -1.46
C HIS A 87 1.82 -37.97 -0.61
N ASN A 88 0.75 -38.64 -1.04
CA ASN A 88 0.55 -40.06 -0.80
C ASN A 88 1.54 -40.77 -1.70
N ASP A 89 2.61 -41.32 -1.14
CA ASP A 89 3.28 -42.47 -1.71
C ASP A 89 3.85 -43.32 -0.57
N THR A 90 3.15 -44.43 -0.33
CA THR A 90 3.61 -45.66 0.32
C THR A 90 4.99 -46.10 -0.15
N MET A 91 5.86 -46.50 0.78
CA MET A 91 6.60 -47.78 0.84
C MET A 91 7.64 -47.68 1.98
N ASN A 92 7.46 -48.40 3.09
CA ASN A 92 8.14 -49.67 3.36
C ASN A 92 9.67 -49.60 3.28
N THR A 93 10.36 -49.61 4.44
CA THR A 93 11.48 -50.53 4.70
C THR A 93 11.88 -50.52 6.20
N LEU A 94 11.71 -51.69 6.82
CA LEU A 94 12.44 -52.32 7.94
C LEU A 94 12.66 -51.58 9.28
N SER A 95 12.01 -52.08 10.34
CA SER A 95 12.64 -52.78 11.47
C SER A 95 11.57 -53.52 12.29
#